data_AF-B6BCB7-F1
#
_entry.id   AF-B6BCB7-F1
#
_cell.length_a   1.000
_cell.length_b   1.000
_cell.length_c   1.000
_cell.angle_alpha   90.00
_cell.angle_beta   90.00
_cell.angle_gamma   90.00
#
_symmetry.space_group_name_H-M   'P 1'
#
loop_
_entity.id
_entity.type
_entity.pdbx_description
1 polymer ?
#
loop_
_entity_poly.entity_id
_entity_poly.type
_entity_poly.pdbx_seq_one_letter_code
_entity_poly.pdbx_strand_id
1 'polypeptide(L)'
;MFGFSLRPRKASASTAKERLQILLAHERSGSGGARPDCLPQLQREILEVIRRHMQIGDEAIDIRMERGDELSSLEINIEIPGKLGVN
;
A
#
# COMPACT_ATOMS: atom_id res chain seq x y z
N MET A 1 5.53 17.77 -15.86
CA MET A 1 4.13 17.42 -16.21
C MET A 1 4.11 15.96 -16.64
N PHE A 2 3.71 15.05 -15.76
CA PHE A 2 3.72 13.61 -16.03
C PHE A 2 2.38 13.20 -16.66
N GLY A 3 2.41 12.78 -17.93
CA GLY A 3 1.24 12.33 -18.67
C GLY A 3 1.00 10.83 -18.51
N PHE A 4 -0.15 10.46 -17.95
CA PHE A 4 -0.61 9.08 -17.89
C PHE A 4 -1.24 8.69 -19.23
N SER A 5 -0.51 7.94 -20.06
CA SER A 5 -1.03 7.41 -21.32
C SER A 5 -1.81 6.12 -21.07
N LEU A 6 -3.15 6.22 -21.00
CA LEU A 6 -4.06 5.09 -20.92
C LEU A 6 -4.29 4.52 -22.34
N ARG A 7 -3.38 3.66 -22.82
CA ARG A 7 -3.67 2.80 -23.98
C ARG A 7 -4.50 1.60 -23.52
N PRO A 8 -5.66 1.30 -24.14
CA PRO A 8 -6.41 0.09 -23.85
C PRO A 8 -5.63 -1.13 -24.37
N ARG A 9 -5.06 -1.91 -23.45
CA ARG A 9 -4.40 -3.18 -23.77
C ARG A 9 -5.48 -4.26 -23.96
N LYS A 10 -5.42 -4.97 -25.09
CA LYS A 10 -6.24 -6.15 -25.40
C LYS A 10 -6.28 -7.09 -24.18
N ALA A 11 -7.47 -7.59 -23.85
CA ALA A 11 -7.71 -8.54 -22.76
C ALA A 11 -6.97 -9.87 -23.02
N SER A 12 -5.68 -9.90 -22.68
CA SER A 12 -4.90 -11.13 -22.54
C SER A 12 -5.37 -11.80 -21.26
N ALA A 13 -5.97 -12.99 -21.37
CA ALA A 13 -6.34 -13.96 -20.32
C ALA A 13 -6.66 -13.38 -18.93
N SER A 14 -7.88 -13.63 -18.46
CA SER A 14 -8.43 -13.24 -17.15
C SER A 14 -7.68 -13.90 -15.96
N THR A 15 -6.38 -13.61 -15.85
CA THR A 15 -5.42 -14.14 -14.87
C THR A 15 -4.45 -13.03 -14.45
N ALA A 16 -4.82 -11.77 -14.63
CA ALA A 16 -4.05 -10.67 -14.07
C ALA A 16 -4.28 -10.66 -12.55
N LYS A 17 -3.23 -10.96 -11.78
CA LYS A 17 -3.24 -10.76 -10.33
C LYS A 17 -3.49 -9.27 -10.08
N GLU A 18 -4.46 -8.95 -9.25
CA GLU A 18 -4.71 -7.56 -8.86
C GLU A 18 -3.62 -7.13 -7.85
N ARG A 19 -3.25 -5.84 -7.83
CA ARG A 19 -2.24 -5.33 -6.90
C ARG A 19 -2.75 -4.04 -6.25
N LEU A 20 -2.67 -3.98 -4.93
CA LEU A 20 -2.94 -2.77 -4.14
C LEU A 20 -1.60 -2.18 -3.69
N GLN A 21 -1.43 -0.88 -3.88
CA GLN A 21 -0.27 -0.13 -3.38
C GLN A 21 -0.74 1.06 -2.55
N ILE A 22 -0.17 1.22 -1.36
CA ILE A 22 -0.43 2.34 -0.45
C ILE A 22 0.92 3.01 -0.17
N LEU A 23 1.00 4.32 -0.42
CA LEU A 23 2.17 5.13 -0.09
C LEU A 23 1.74 6.26 0.85
N LEU A 24 2.35 6.30 2.02
CA LEU A 24 2.15 7.33 3.03
C LEU A 24 3.47 8.06 3.22
N ALA A 25 3.42 9.39 3.23
CA ALA A 25 4.55 10.25 3.53
C ALA A 25 4.12 11.25 4.60
N HIS A 26 4.90 11.38 5.66
CA HIS A 26 4.64 12.27 6.78
C HIS A 26 5.81 13.23 6.96
N GLU A 27 5.55 14.51 6.68
CA GLU A 27 6.48 15.61 6.96
C GLU A 27 6.32 16.07 8.41
N ARG A 28 7.41 16.08 9.17
CA ARG A 28 7.47 16.69 10.49
C ARG A 28 7.72 18.19 10.32
N SER A 29 6.65 18.97 10.17
CA SER A 29 6.78 20.42 10.22
C SER A 29 7.02 20.87 11.67
N GLY A 30 8.19 21.45 11.91
CA GLY A 30 8.57 21.97 13.21
C GLY A 30 7.65 23.12 13.63
N SER A 31 6.84 22.90 14.67
CA SER A 31 6.58 23.88 15.74
C SER A 31 5.84 23.18 16.89
N GLY A 32 6.54 22.95 18.01
CA GLY A 32 5.94 22.55 19.28
C GLY A 32 5.83 21.03 19.53
N GLY A 33 6.90 20.43 20.05
CA GLY A 33 6.90 19.11 20.69
C GLY A 33 7.14 17.95 19.72
N ALA A 34 7.87 16.94 20.20
CA ALA A 34 8.09 15.67 19.50
C ALA A 34 6.75 14.96 19.28
N ARG A 35 6.05 15.28 18.18
CA ARG A 35 4.81 14.60 17.82
C ARG A 35 5.16 13.13 17.54
N PRO A 36 4.50 12.17 18.20
CA PRO A 36 4.82 10.76 18.02
C PRO A 36 4.62 10.36 16.56
N ASP A 37 5.57 9.60 16.03
CA ASP A 37 5.50 9.06 14.67
C ASP A 37 4.30 8.11 14.58
N CYS A 38 3.31 8.48 13.75
CA CYS A 38 2.06 7.74 13.62
C CYS A 38 2.15 6.62 12.57
N LEU A 39 3.21 6.55 11.76
CA LEU A 39 3.33 5.55 10.69
C LEU A 39 3.34 4.11 11.22
N PRO A 40 4.02 3.76 12.34
CA PRO A 40 3.94 2.42 12.92
C PRO A 40 2.53 2.03 13.37
N GLN A 41 1.75 3.00 13.85
CA GLN A 41 0.36 2.76 14.25
C GLN A 41 -0.53 2.55 13.01
N LEU A 42 -0.41 3.43 12.01
CA LEU A 42 -1.13 3.31 10.74
C LEU A 42 -0.81 2.01 10.02
N GLN A 43 0.46 1.58 10.02
CA GLN A 43 0.85 0.28 9.48
C GLN A 43 0.02 -0.86 10.08
N ARG A 44 -0.09 -0.92 11.41
CA ARG A 44 -0.85 -1.97 12.10
C ARG A 44 -2.33 -1.92 11.75
N GLU A 45 -2.92 -0.72 11.81
CA GLU A 45 -4.35 -0.52 11.54
C GLU A 45 -4.71 -0.86 10.08
N ILE A 46 -3.87 -0.46 9.12
CA ILE A 46 -4.05 -0.76 7.70
C ILE A 46 -3.95 -2.27 7.47
N LEU A 47 -2.95 -2.95 8.02
CA LEU A 47 -2.83 -4.40 7.88
C LEU A 47 -4.03 -5.14 8.48
N GLU A 48 -4.52 -4.71 9.64
CA GLU A 48 -5.72 -5.27 10.26
C GLU A 48 -6.96 -5.10 9.38
N VAL A 49 -7.15 -3.93 8.78
CA VAL A 49 -8.26 -3.69 7.84
C VAL A 49 -8.12 -4.57 6.60
N ILE A 50 -6.92 -4.66 6.03
CA ILE A 50 -6.67 -5.42 4.81
C ILE A 50 -6.91 -6.91 5.05
N ARG A 51 -6.41 -7.48 6.14
CA ARG A 51 -6.66 -8.88 6.53
C ARG A 51 -8.15 -9.17 6.77
N ARG A 52 -8.93 -8.18 7.21
CA ARG A 52 -10.39 -8.32 7.40
C ARG A 52 -11.17 -8.33 6.09
N HIS A 53 -10.68 -7.64 5.05
CA HIS A 53 -11.40 -7.47 3.79
C HIS A 53 -10.83 -8.31 2.63
N MET A 54 -9.61 -8.80 2.75
CA MET A 54 -8.90 -9.55 1.72
C MET A 54 -8.41 -10.86 2.30
N GLN A 55 -8.76 -11.97 1.64
CA GLN A 55 -8.22 -13.31 1.95
C GLN A 55 -6.82 -13.43 1.35
N ILE A 56 -5.84 -12.79 1.98
CA ILE A 56 -4.44 -12.83 1.57
C ILE A 56 -3.56 -13.33 2.72
N GLY A 57 -2.52 -14.10 2.38
CA GLY A 57 -1.48 -14.49 3.34
C GLY A 57 -0.46 -13.36 3.54
N ASP A 58 0.30 -13.44 4.64
CA ASP A 58 1.37 -12.48 4.94
C ASP A 58 2.46 -12.42 3.85
N GLU A 59 2.69 -13.53 3.14
CA GLU A 59 3.62 -13.62 2.01
C GLU A 59 3.24 -12.73 0.82
N ALA A 60 1.96 -12.32 0.73
CA ALA A 60 1.46 -11.45 -0.32
C ALA A 60 1.64 -9.96 0.00
N ILE A 61 2.20 -9.62 1.18
CA ILE A 61 2.33 -8.26 1.68
C ILE A 61 3.81 -7.90 1.82
N ASP A 62 4.26 -6.91 1.05
CA ASP A 62 5.57 -6.27 1.20
C ASP A 62 5.40 -4.90 1.84
N ILE A 63 6.17 -4.63 2.90
CA ILE A 63 6.10 -3.39 3.67
C ILE A 63 7.48 -2.78 3.73
N ARG A 64 7.56 -1.49 3.39
CA ARG A 64 8.79 -0.70 3.53
C ARG A 64 8.49 0.55 4.31
N MET A 65 9.30 0.83 5.32
CA MET A 65 9.20 2.04 6.10
C MET A 65 10.56 2.70 6.13
N GLU A 66 10.62 3.96 5.70
CA GLU A 66 11.82 4.78 5.82
C GLU A 66 11.55 5.89 6.83
N ARG A 67 12.47 6.07 7.77
CA ARG A 67 12.40 7.13 8.77
C ARG A 67 13.59 8.06 8.54
N GLY A 68 13.32 9.26 8.10
CA GLY A 68 14.26 10.38 8.10
C GLY A 68 13.90 11.39 9.19
N ASP A 69 14.80 12.33 9.47
CA ASP A 69 14.60 13.36 10.49
C ASP A 69 13.37 14.23 10.18
N GLU A 70 13.24 14.67 8.94
CA GLU A 70 12.17 15.59 8.51
C GLU A 70 10.99 14.89 7.82
N LEU A 71 11.27 13.78 7.12
CA LEU A 71 10.29 13.02 6.36
C LEU A 71 10.35 11.55 6.75
N SER A 72 9.19 10.94 6.99
CA SER A 72 9.06 9.49 7.11
C SER A 72 8.06 8.96 6.10
N SER A 73 8.29 7.77 5.56
CA SER A 73 7.45 7.13 4.56
C SER A 73 7.09 5.70 4.96
N LEU A 74 5.90 5.26 4.52
CA LEU A 74 5.42 3.89 4.64
C LEU A 74 4.83 3.47 3.29
N GLU A 75 5.42 2.46 2.68
CA GLU A 75 4.95 1.81 1.47
C GLU A 75 4.42 0.41 1.82
N ILE A 76 3.20 0.10 1.39
CA ILE A 76 2.59 -1.21 1.52
C ILE A 76 2.19 -1.68 0.12
N ASN A 77 2.74 -2.82 -0.27
CA ASN A 77 2.50 -3.48 -1.55
C ASN A 77 1.82 -4.81 -1.30
N ILE A 78 0.67 -5.04 -1.93
CA ILE A 78 -0.13 -6.24 -1.72
C ILE A 78 -0.48 -6.87 -3.06
N GLU A 79 -0.12 -8.14 -3.20
CA GLU A 79 -0.55 -8.98 -4.30
C GLU A 79 -1.89 -9.64 -3.96
N ILE A 80 -2.93 -9.28 -4.69
CA ILE A 80 -4.26 -9.85 -4.53
C ILE A 80 -4.37 -11.01 -5.51
N PRO A 81 -4.61 -12.25 -5.02
CA PRO A 81 -4.87 -13.37 -5.91
C PRO A 81 -6.14 -13.04 -6.70
N GLY A 82 -5.99 -13.01 -8.03
CA GLY A 82 -7.12 -12.76 -8.92
C GLY A 82 -8.21 -13.79 -8.62
N LYS A 83 -9.43 -13.30 -8.38
CA LYS A 83 -10.61 -14.15 -8.17
C LYS A 83 -10.72 -15.08 -9.38
N LEU A 84 -10.40 -16.36 -9.22
CA LEU A 84 -10.85 -17.34 -10.19
C LEU A 84 -12.38 -17.27 -10.19
N GLY A 85 -12.92 -16.91 -11.35
CA GLY A 85 -14.35 -16.97 -11.58
C GLY A 85 -14.88 -18.38 -11.27
N VAL A 86 -16.12 -18.35 -10.78
CA VAL A 86 -17.12 -19.42 -10.72
C VAL A 86 -16.86 -20.61 -9.77
N ASN A 87 -17.72 -20.70 -8.76
CA ASN A 87 -18.70 -21.79 -8.71
C ASN A 87 -20.02 -21.23 -8.22
#